data_AF-Q5NXB0-F1
#
_entry.id   AF-Q5NXB0-F1
#
_cell.length_a   1.000
_cell.length_b   1.000
_cell.length_c   1.000
_cell.angle_alpha   90.00
_cell.angle_beta   90.00
_cell.angle_gamma   90.00
#
_symmetry.space_group_name_H-M   'P 1'
#
loop_
_entity.id
_entity.type
_entity.pdbx_description
1 polymer ?
#
loop_
_entity_poly.entity_id
_entity_poly.type
_entity_poly.pdbx_seq_one_letter_code
_entity_poly.pdbx_strand_id
1 'polypeptide(L)'
;MFFVMENGGLYSEFVALEAAVDMAEMVFGYVDPQGEATVSVESAEGKCVAVFTNRKIIGSFTKQAWGGRKGDDAIYVGTEEFDATDHVLLLDHAELVAMVDGEERTDEVGLAHFDWRGPSETAVCESICDYFGVQELEQISPEALSFARARRSPKPAVEQTLTLSIKVDVSMIGDATLEDFVENFDYSVISNTPGVRVRMTELVDA
;
A
#
# COMPACT_ATOMS: atom_id res chain seq x y z
N MET A 1 27.38 -18.52 -0.38
CA MET A 1 26.40 -19.43 0.25
C MET A 1 25.09 -18.68 0.30
N PHE A 2 24.00 -19.39 0.06
CA PHE A 2 22.65 -18.85 -0.04
C PHE A 2 21.70 -19.78 0.71
N PHE A 3 20.65 -19.21 1.29
CA PHE A 3 19.68 -19.91 2.10
C PHE A 3 18.30 -19.72 1.47
N VAL A 4 17.58 -20.82 1.30
CA VAL A 4 16.16 -20.75 0.91
C VAL A 4 15.35 -20.74 2.19
N MET A 5 14.51 -19.73 2.36
CA MET A 5 13.66 -19.53 3.52
C MET A 5 12.19 -19.63 3.09
N GLU A 6 11.36 -20.28 3.88
CA GLU A 6 9.91 -20.37 3.70
C GLU A 6 9.22 -19.76 4.93
N ASN A 7 8.48 -18.67 4.74
CA ASN A 7 7.82 -17.92 5.82
C ASN A 7 8.77 -17.62 7.00
N GLY A 8 10.02 -17.26 6.70
CA GLY A 8 11.07 -16.96 7.69
C GLY A 8 11.77 -18.19 8.29
N GLY A 9 11.35 -19.41 7.96
CA GLY A 9 12.00 -20.65 8.37
C GLY A 9 13.03 -21.14 7.35
N LEU A 10 14.20 -21.59 7.81
CA LEU A 10 15.21 -22.17 6.91
C LEU A 10 14.69 -23.47 6.28
N TYR A 11 14.63 -23.50 4.95
CA TYR A 11 14.28 -24.68 4.17
C TYR A 11 15.54 -25.47 3.79
N SER A 12 16.52 -24.82 3.15
CA SER A 12 17.76 -25.47 2.71
C SER A 12 18.88 -24.47 2.38
N GLU A 13 20.09 -24.97 2.16
CA GLU A 13 21.30 -24.17 1.90
C GLU A 13 21.95 -24.56 0.57
N PHE A 14 22.51 -23.57 -0.12
CA PHE A 14 23.10 -23.71 -1.45
C PHE A 14 24.41 -22.95 -1.57
N VAL A 15 25.34 -23.47 -2.37
CA VAL A 15 26.60 -22.76 -2.66
C VAL A 15 26.37 -21.68 -3.73
N ALA A 16 25.57 -21.99 -4.76
CA ALA A 16 25.31 -21.14 -5.91
C ALA A 16 23.90 -20.49 -5.84
N LEU A 17 23.81 -19.22 -6.25
CA LEU A 17 22.56 -18.46 -6.23
C LEU A 17 21.51 -19.07 -7.15
N GLU A 18 21.89 -19.45 -8.38
CA GLU A 18 20.99 -20.04 -9.37
C GLU A 18 20.28 -21.29 -8.82
N ALA A 19 21.03 -22.20 -8.18
CA ALA A 19 20.45 -23.39 -7.55
C ALA A 19 19.50 -23.06 -6.39
N ALA A 20 19.78 -22.00 -5.62
CA ALA A 20 18.90 -21.54 -4.55
C ALA A 20 17.60 -20.94 -5.12
N VAL A 21 17.70 -20.16 -6.20
CA VAL A 21 16.54 -19.55 -6.88
C VAL A 21 15.67 -20.62 -7.53
N ASP A 22 16.26 -21.60 -8.23
CA ASP A 22 15.52 -22.72 -8.82
C ASP A 22 14.77 -23.54 -7.76
N MET A 23 15.43 -23.77 -6.61
CA MET A 23 14.78 -24.44 -5.48
C MET A 23 13.64 -23.59 -4.90
N ALA A 24 13.87 -22.29 -4.69
CA ALA A 24 12.85 -21.39 -4.16
C ALA A 24 11.61 -21.34 -5.06
N GLU A 25 11.79 -21.28 -6.39
CA GLU A 25 10.69 -21.35 -7.35
C GLU A 25 9.95 -22.69 -7.28
N MET A 26 10.69 -23.80 -7.21
CA MET A 26 10.12 -25.13 -7.08
C MET A 26 9.27 -25.25 -5.81
N VAL A 27 9.80 -24.85 -4.65
CA VAL A 27 9.10 -24.86 -3.36
C VAL A 27 7.84 -24.00 -3.43
N PHE A 28 7.96 -22.79 -3.96
CA PHE A 28 6.82 -21.89 -4.13
C PHE A 28 5.74 -22.50 -5.04
N GLY A 29 6.12 -23.26 -6.06
CA GLY A 29 5.18 -23.98 -6.94
C GLY A 29 4.35 -25.06 -6.24
N TYR A 30 4.73 -25.50 -5.05
CA TYR A 30 3.98 -26.46 -4.22
C TYR A 30 3.14 -25.81 -3.11
N VAL A 31 3.20 -24.49 -2.96
CA VAL A 31 2.40 -23.74 -1.98
C VAL A 31 0.91 -23.90 -2.31
N ASP A 32 0.10 -24.09 -1.26
CA ASP A 32 -1.35 -24.13 -1.37
C ASP A 32 -1.88 -22.81 -1.96
N PRO A 33 -2.62 -22.82 -3.09
CA PRO A 33 -3.21 -21.62 -3.67
C PRO A 33 -4.17 -20.86 -2.74
N GLN A 34 -4.70 -21.51 -1.70
CA GLN A 34 -5.58 -20.87 -0.71
C GLN A 34 -4.84 -20.25 0.47
N GLY A 35 -3.54 -20.51 0.61
CA GLY A 35 -2.70 -19.95 1.67
C GLY A 35 -1.80 -18.83 1.16
N GLU A 36 -1.39 -17.94 2.05
CA GLU A 36 -0.33 -16.98 1.79
C GLU A 36 1.03 -17.59 2.15
N ALA A 37 2.00 -17.48 1.24
CA ALA A 37 3.36 -17.90 1.50
C ALA A 37 4.37 -16.98 0.82
N THR A 38 5.51 -16.85 1.49
CA THR A 38 6.70 -16.21 0.94
C THR A 38 7.86 -17.19 1.01
N VAL A 39 8.52 -17.41 -0.13
CA VAL A 39 9.79 -18.13 -0.23
C VAL A 39 10.86 -17.13 -0.66
N SER A 40 11.83 -16.86 0.19
CA SER A 40 12.91 -15.92 -0.06
C SER A 40 14.25 -16.65 -0.20
N VAL A 41 15.17 -16.04 -0.93
CA VAL A 41 16.57 -16.47 -1.00
C VAL A 41 17.41 -15.43 -0.29
N GLU A 42 18.09 -15.84 0.76
CA GLU A 42 18.99 -14.99 1.53
C GLU A 42 20.46 -15.30 1.21
N SER A 43 21.28 -14.26 1.21
CA SER A 43 22.73 -14.37 1.11
C SER A 43 23.36 -14.75 2.47
N ALA A 44 24.65 -15.11 2.45
CA ALA A 44 25.43 -15.36 3.67
C ALA A 44 25.44 -14.19 4.67
N GLU A 45 25.15 -12.98 4.20
CA GLU A 45 25.10 -11.74 5.00
C GLU A 45 23.70 -11.47 5.57
N GLY A 46 22.73 -12.37 5.39
CA GLY A 46 21.35 -12.20 5.84
C GLY A 46 20.56 -11.19 5.02
N LYS A 47 21.02 -10.86 3.80
CA LYS A 47 20.27 -10.04 2.84
C LYS A 47 19.43 -10.91 1.91
N CYS A 48 18.14 -10.63 1.81
CA CYS A 48 17.25 -11.21 0.80
C CYS A 48 17.67 -10.72 -0.59
N VAL A 49 17.88 -11.64 -1.54
CA VAL A 49 18.34 -11.38 -2.92
C VAL A 49 17.34 -11.82 -3.99
N ALA A 50 16.37 -12.67 -3.64
CA ALA A 50 15.25 -13.04 -4.51
C ALA A 50 14.03 -13.44 -3.67
N VAL A 51 12.83 -13.27 -4.22
CA VAL A 51 11.59 -13.57 -3.51
C VAL A 51 10.50 -14.11 -4.44
N PHE A 52 9.80 -15.13 -3.95
CA PHE A 52 8.61 -15.72 -4.55
C PHE A 52 7.49 -15.65 -3.53
N THR A 53 6.44 -14.88 -3.81
CA THR A 53 5.34 -14.68 -2.87
C THR A 53 4.02 -14.50 -3.61
N ASN A 54 2.93 -14.96 -2.99
CA ASN A 54 1.56 -14.63 -3.38
C ASN A 54 0.91 -13.61 -2.43
N ARG A 55 1.66 -13.13 -1.43
CA ARG A 55 1.21 -12.09 -0.50
C ARG A 55 1.02 -10.76 -1.23
N LYS A 56 0.17 -9.93 -0.63
CA LYS A 56 0.07 -8.51 -0.92
C LYS A 56 0.73 -7.73 0.22
N ILE A 57 1.21 -6.54 -0.10
CA ILE A 57 1.62 -5.57 0.91
C ILE A 57 0.37 -4.78 1.29
N ILE A 58 -0.20 -5.09 2.45
CA ILE A 58 -1.40 -4.43 2.98
C ILE A 58 -0.97 -3.40 4.01
N GLY A 59 -1.23 -2.13 3.70
CA GLY A 59 -1.05 -1.04 4.65
C GLY A 59 -2.34 -0.76 5.41
N SER A 60 -2.20 -0.18 6.61
CA SER A 60 -3.31 0.37 7.39
C SER A 60 -3.13 1.88 7.54
N PHE A 61 -4.21 2.63 7.29
CA PHE A 61 -4.24 4.08 7.37
C PHE A 61 -5.19 4.51 8.47
N THR A 62 -4.63 5.05 9.54
CA THR A 62 -5.36 5.54 10.70
C THR A 62 -5.68 7.01 10.52
N LYS A 63 -6.98 7.32 10.40
CA LYS A 63 -7.52 8.66 10.26
C LYS A 63 -7.70 9.28 11.65
N GLN A 64 -7.21 10.49 11.82
CA GLN A 64 -7.36 11.27 13.05
C GLN A 64 -7.90 12.68 12.76
N ALA A 65 -8.59 13.25 13.73
CA ALA A 65 -9.09 14.62 13.67
C ALA A 65 -8.54 15.43 14.85
N TRP A 66 -8.21 16.70 14.60
CA TRP A 66 -7.88 17.62 15.68
C TRP A 66 -9.08 17.85 16.58
N GLY A 67 -8.89 17.65 17.88
CA GLY A 67 -9.95 17.78 18.87
C GLY A 67 -9.39 17.78 20.30
N GLY A 68 -10.17 17.26 21.22
CA GLY A 68 -9.81 17.23 22.63
C GLY A 68 -10.18 18.52 23.35
N ARG A 69 -9.79 18.64 24.61
CA ARG A 69 -10.26 19.74 25.48
C ARG A 69 -9.78 21.12 25.00
N LYS A 70 -8.68 21.17 24.26
CA LYS A 70 -8.08 22.39 23.71
C LYS A 70 -8.01 22.42 22.17
N GLY A 71 -8.46 21.37 21.48
CA GLY A 71 -8.40 21.28 20.02
C GLY A 71 -7.03 20.92 19.46
N ASP A 72 -6.08 20.50 20.29
CA ASP A 72 -4.70 20.16 19.96
C ASP A 72 -4.38 18.66 20.07
N ASP A 73 -5.38 17.83 20.41
CA ASP A 73 -5.22 16.38 20.48
C ASP A 73 -5.64 15.73 19.15
N ALA A 74 -4.83 14.79 18.65
CA ALA A 74 -5.23 13.94 17.52
C ALA A 74 -6.16 12.83 18.03
N ILE A 75 -7.45 12.91 17.66
CA ILE A 75 -8.47 11.94 18.06
C ILE A 75 -8.68 10.92 16.94
N TYR A 76 -8.64 9.64 17.29
CA TYR A 76 -8.95 8.53 16.38
C TYR A 76 -10.35 8.66 15.77
N VAL A 77 -10.41 8.56 14.44
CA VAL A 77 -11.67 8.55 13.66
C VAL A 77 -11.96 7.15 13.13
N GLY A 78 -10.95 6.48 12.58
CA GLY A 78 -11.10 5.16 11.95
C GLY A 78 -9.79 4.67 11.34
N THR A 79 -9.74 3.38 11.00
CA THR A 79 -8.63 2.78 10.25
C THR A 79 -9.17 2.08 9.02
N GLU A 80 -8.51 2.27 7.89
CA GLU A 80 -8.83 1.63 6.61
C GLU A 80 -7.59 0.91 6.07
N GLU A 81 -7.79 -0.27 5.48
CA GLU A 81 -6.73 -1.06 4.86
C GLU A 81 -6.64 -0.77 3.37
N PHE A 82 -5.43 -0.89 2.80
CA PHE A 82 -5.18 -0.67 1.38
C PHE A 82 -4.06 -1.56 0.84
N ASP A 83 -4.15 -1.92 -0.44
CA ASP A 83 -3.12 -2.68 -1.15
C ASP A 83 -2.03 -1.71 -1.65
N ALA A 84 -0.88 -1.72 -0.98
CA ALA A 84 0.28 -0.89 -1.27
C ALA A 84 1.31 -1.59 -2.17
N THR A 85 1.05 -2.82 -2.62
CA THR A 85 2.04 -3.69 -3.28
C THR A 85 2.75 -2.99 -4.43
N ASP A 86 1.99 -2.44 -5.39
CA ASP A 86 2.58 -1.84 -6.58
C ASP A 86 3.29 -0.52 -6.26
N HIS A 87 2.79 0.26 -5.29
CA HIS A 87 3.43 1.50 -4.86
C HIS A 87 4.81 1.21 -4.23
N VAL A 88 4.87 0.28 -3.29
CA VAL A 88 6.11 -0.10 -2.59
C VAL A 88 7.13 -0.68 -3.57
N LEU A 89 6.70 -1.54 -4.51
CA LEU A 89 7.62 -2.11 -5.51
C LEU A 89 8.16 -1.08 -6.50
N LEU A 90 7.55 0.11 -6.60
CA LEU A 90 8.00 1.20 -7.45
C LEU A 90 8.92 2.20 -6.73
N LEU A 91 9.07 2.12 -5.41
CA LEU A 91 10.02 2.93 -4.64
C LEU A 91 11.48 2.63 -5.04
N ASP A 92 12.36 3.59 -4.81
CA ASP A 92 13.79 3.32 -4.83
C ASP A 92 14.20 2.52 -3.58
N HIS A 93 15.25 1.70 -3.72
CA HIS A 93 15.72 0.85 -2.61
C HIS A 93 16.06 1.65 -1.36
N ALA A 94 16.71 2.82 -1.52
CA ALA A 94 17.05 3.70 -0.42
C ALA A 94 15.83 4.29 0.30
N GLU A 95 14.73 4.51 -0.43
CA GLU A 95 13.47 4.98 0.15
C GLU A 95 12.81 3.85 0.94
N LEU A 96 12.75 2.65 0.35
CA LEU A 96 12.17 1.45 0.95
C LEU A 96 12.81 1.12 2.31
N VAL A 97 14.14 1.03 2.38
CA VAL A 97 14.83 0.64 3.62
C VAL A 97 14.79 1.72 4.71
N ALA A 98 14.44 2.95 4.34
CA ALA A 98 14.34 4.08 5.25
C ALA A 98 12.89 4.35 5.71
N MET A 99 11.93 3.49 5.37
CA MET A 99 10.55 3.60 5.85
C MET A 99 10.48 3.25 7.33
N VAL A 100 9.70 4.04 8.07
CA VAL A 100 9.39 3.84 9.49
C VAL A 100 7.92 4.17 9.66
N ASP A 101 7.14 3.23 10.19
CA ASP A 101 5.70 3.43 10.40
C ASP A 101 5.41 4.65 11.29
N GLY A 102 4.36 5.38 10.94
CA GLY A 102 3.95 6.61 11.63
C GLY A 102 4.86 7.83 11.40
N GLU A 103 5.75 7.76 10.40
CA GLU A 103 6.49 8.93 9.92
C GLU A 103 5.89 9.49 8.62
N GLU A 104 6.26 10.73 8.30
CA GLU A 104 5.75 11.48 7.13
C GLU A 104 5.84 10.68 5.83
N ARG A 105 6.91 9.89 5.64
CA ARG A 105 7.09 9.07 4.43
C ARG A 105 6.10 7.91 4.34
N THR A 106 5.84 7.22 5.44
CA THR A 106 4.80 6.17 5.45
C THR A 106 3.42 6.79 5.32
N ASP A 107 3.22 7.98 5.89
CA ASP A 107 1.98 8.74 5.71
C ASP A 107 1.78 9.16 4.26
N GLU A 108 2.82 9.51 3.52
CA GLU A 108 2.74 9.76 2.08
C GLU A 108 2.27 8.51 1.32
N VAL A 109 2.68 7.30 1.74
CA VAL A 109 2.14 6.05 1.19
C VAL A 109 0.65 5.97 1.48
N GLY A 110 0.20 6.12 2.72
CA GLY A 110 -1.24 6.08 3.05
C GLY A 110 -2.05 7.17 2.34
N LEU A 111 -1.54 8.40 2.34
CA LEU A 111 -2.09 9.54 1.61
C LEU A 111 -1.98 9.37 0.09
N ALA A 112 -1.21 8.42 -0.44
CA ALA A 112 -1.25 8.04 -1.85
C ALA A 112 -2.55 7.29 -2.19
N HIS A 113 -3.22 6.71 -1.19
CA HIS A 113 -4.44 5.89 -1.32
C HIS A 113 -5.70 6.56 -0.79
N PHE A 114 -5.61 7.45 0.22
CA PHE A 114 -6.77 8.12 0.83
C PHE A 114 -6.75 9.64 0.60
N ASP A 115 -7.94 10.24 0.43
CA ASP A 115 -8.13 11.70 0.52
C ASP A 115 -8.46 12.08 1.96
N TRP A 116 -7.42 12.44 2.73
CA TRP A 116 -7.54 12.85 4.12
C TRP A 116 -6.72 14.12 4.37
N ARG A 117 -7.33 15.10 5.03
CA ARG A 117 -6.72 16.41 5.33
C ARG A 117 -6.44 16.63 6.82
N GLY A 118 -6.78 15.66 7.66
CA GLY A 118 -6.50 15.67 9.10
C GLY A 118 -5.17 14.98 9.42
N PRO A 119 -4.78 14.93 10.71
CA PRO A 119 -3.69 14.08 11.14
C PRO A 119 -3.97 12.61 10.77
N SER A 120 -2.91 11.87 10.48
CA SER A 120 -2.99 10.47 10.09
C SER A 120 -1.74 9.72 10.51
N GLU A 121 -1.83 8.40 10.54
CA GLU A 121 -0.71 7.50 10.77
C GLU A 121 -0.85 6.29 9.84
N THR A 122 0.23 5.91 9.17
CA THR A 122 0.27 4.74 8.28
C THR A 122 1.20 3.68 8.83
N ALA A 123 0.71 2.44 8.90
CA ALA A 123 1.52 1.27 9.19
C ALA A 123 1.52 0.29 8.02
N VAL A 124 2.71 -0.04 7.50
CA VAL A 124 2.92 -0.89 6.32
C VAL A 124 4.21 -1.70 6.39
N CYS A 125 5.18 -1.32 7.23
CA CYS A 125 6.53 -1.91 7.25
C CYS A 125 6.51 -3.42 7.53
N GLU A 126 5.69 -3.89 8.47
CA GLU A 126 5.56 -5.33 8.77
C GLU A 126 5.08 -6.12 7.53
N SER A 127 4.09 -5.59 6.80
CA SER A 127 3.59 -6.25 5.60
C SER A 127 4.62 -6.29 4.46
N ILE A 128 5.49 -5.27 4.37
CA ILE A 128 6.64 -5.29 3.46
C ILE A 128 7.62 -6.40 3.86
N CYS A 129 7.97 -6.50 5.14
CA CYS A 129 8.85 -7.56 5.65
C CYS A 129 8.29 -8.96 5.33
N ASP A 130 7.00 -9.19 5.57
CA ASP A 130 6.30 -10.44 5.25
C ASP A 130 6.31 -10.76 3.75
N TYR A 131 6.13 -9.73 2.90
CA TYR A 131 6.19 -9.88 1.45
C TYR A 131 7.58 -10.33 1.00
N PHE A 132 8.64 -9.77 1.56
CA PHE A 132 10.03 -10.12 1.23
C PHE A 132 10.57 -11.34 2.01
N GLY A 133 9.83 -11.81 3.03
CA GLY A 133 10.23 -12.93 3.88
C GLY A 133 11.43 -12.59 4.75
N VAL A 134 11.49 -11.35 5.26
CA VAL A 134 12.57 -10.82 6.11
C VAL A 134 12.00 -10.30 7.43
N GLN A 135 12.86 -10.01 8.41
CA GLN A 135 12.46 -9.44 9.70
C GLN A 135 12.53 -7.91 9.69
N GLU A 136 13.50 -7.35 8.97
CA GLU A 136 13.77 -5.91 8.92
C GLU A 136 13.91 -5.45 7.47
N LEU A 137 13.43 -4.23 7.18
CA LEU A 137 13.47 -3.66 5.83
C LEU A 137 14.90 -3.56 5.28
N GLU A 138 15.89 -3.32 6.14
CA GLU A 138 17.30 -3.25 5.76
C GLU A 138 17.81 -4.57 5.15
N GLN A 139 17.18 -5.71 5.43
CA GLN A 139 17.56 -7.00 4.88
C GLN A 139 17.16 -7.16 3.41
N ILE A 140 16.27 -6.31 2.89
CA ILE A 140 15.90 -6.31 1.49
C ILE A 140 17.06 -5.73 0.69
N SER A 141 17.62 -6.50 -0.24
CA SER A 141 18.66 -5.99 -1.15
C SER A 141 18.06 -5.26 -2.37
N PRO A 142 18.84 -4.41 -3.07
CA PRO A 142 18.45 -3.89 -4.38
C PRO A 142 18.08 -4.98 -5.38
N GLU A 143 18.79 -6.11 -5.35
CA GLU A 143 18.55 -7.26 -6.21
C GLU A 143 17.19 -7.90 -5.94
N ALA A 144 16.81 -8.08 -4.67
CA ALA A 144 15.49 -8.60 -4.30
C ALA A 144 14.36 -7.68 -4.74
N LEU A 145 14.51 -6.37 -4.56
CA LEU A 145 13.51 -5.39 -5.02
C LEU A 145 13.36 -5.43 -6.55
N SER A 146 14.48 -5.49 -7.28
CA SER A 146 14.47 -5.62 -8.74
C SER A 146 13.83 -6.95 -9.19
N PHE A 147 14.11 -8.04 -8.48
CA PHE A 147 13.55 -9.36 -8.76
C PHE A 147 12.02 -9.37 -8.56
N ALA A 148 11.54 -8.86 -7.43
CA ALA A 148 10.12 -8.73 -7.14
C ALA A 148 9.40 -7.87 -8.19
N ARG A 149 10.01 -6.72 -8.56
CA ARG A 149 9.51 -5.83 -9.61
C ARG A 149 9.39 -6.53 -10.96
N ALA A 150 10.41 -7.29 -11.36
CA ALA A 150 10.38 -8.04 -12.63
C ALA A 150 9.28 -9.10 -12.65
N ARG A 151 9.08 -9.85 -11.56
CA ARG A 151 8.04 -10.87 -11.46
C ARG A 151 6.63 -10.30 -11.43
N ARG A 152 6.41 -9.24 -10.65
CA ARG A 152 5.09 -8.62 -10.49
C ARG A 152 4.71 -7.74 -11.69
N SER A 153 5.70 -7.12 -12.35
CA SER A 153 5.50 -6.10 -13.39
C SER A 153 4.54 -4.98 -12.94
N PRO A 154 4.83 -4.30 -11.81
CA PRO A 154 3.97 -3.25 -11.27
C PRO A 154 3.86 -2.11 -12.29
N LYS A 155 2.70 -1.47 -12.34
CA LYS A 155 2.45 -0.34 -13.24
C LYS A 155 2.32 0.94 -12.41
N PRO A 156 2.93 2.05 -12.84
CA PRO A 156 2.70 3.32 -12.19
C PRO A 156 1.21 3.68 -12.28
N ALA A 157 0.74 4.49 -11.34
CA ALA A 157 -0.62 5.01 -11.37
C ALA A 157 -0.86 5.75 -12.69
N VAL A 158 -1.96 5.40 -13.37
CA VAL A 158 -2.40 6.09 -14.59
C VAL A 158 -3.51 7.04 -14.22
N GLU A 159 -3.28 8.34 -14.40
CA GLU A 159 -4.31 9.34 -14.17
C GLU A 159 -5.41 9.20 -15.22
N GLN A 160 -6.66 9.11 -14.74
CA GLN A 160 -7.84 9.06 -15.58
C GLN A 160 -8.88 10.03 -15.04
N THR A 161 -9.56 10.72 -15.95
CA THR A 161 -10.68 11.61 -15.62
C THR A 161 -11.98 10.91 -15.96
N LEU A 162 -12.88 10.82 -14.99
CA LEU A 162 -14.25 10.36 -15.19
C LEU A 162 -15.19 11.55 -15.00
N THR A 163 -15.91 11.93 -16.06
CA THR A 163 -16.97 12.93 -15.97
C THR A 163 -18.29 12.24 -15.66
N LEU A 164 -18.93 12.66 -14.56
CA LEU A 164 -20.25 12.17 -14.13
C LEU A 164 -21.29 13.29 -14.30
N SER A 165 -22.44 12.98 -14.90
CA SER A 165 -23.60 13.87 -14.89
C SER A 165 -24.60 13.37 -13.84
N ILE A 166 -24.80 14.16 -12.78
CA ILE A 166 -25.68 13.81 -11.67
C ILE A 166 -26.92 14.69 -11.76
N LYS A 167 -28.11 14.09 -11.67
CA LYS A 167 -29.38 14.83 -11.53
C LYS A 167 -29.82 14.75 -10.06
N VAL A 168 -29.99 15.90 -9.43
CA VAL A 168 -30.49 16.01 -8.05
C VAL A 168 -31.88 16.63 -8.08
N ASP A 169 -32.90 15.88 -7.65
CA ASP A 169 -34.26 16.38 -7.50
C ASP A 169 -34.46 16.86 -6.05
N VAL A 170 -34.67 18.16 -5.86
CA VAL A 170 -34.82 18.79 -4.53
C VAL A 170 -36.23 19.32 -4.31
N SER A 171 -36.68 19.30 -3.06
CA SER A 171 -37.93 19.94 -2.61
C SER A 171 -37.61 21.01 -1.59
N MET A 172 -38.01 22.25 -1.87
CA MET A 172 -37.71 23.41 -1.02
C MET A 172 -38.82 23.62 0.01
N ILE A 173 -38.46 24.06 1.23
CA ILE A 173 -39.40 24.39 2.30
C ILE A 173 -39.11 25.81 2.80
N GLY A 174 -40.15 26.61 3.00
CA GLY A 174 -40.02 28.00 3.46
C GLY A 174 -39.47 28.91 2.36
N ASP A 175 -38.53 29.78 2.72
CA ASP A 175 -37.99 30.82 1.85
C ASP A 175 -36.66 30.41 1.17
N ALA A 176 -36.24 29.14 1.27
CA ALA A 176 -34.99 28.67 0.66
C ALA A 176 -35.09 28.64 -0.88
N THR A 177 -34.06 29.14 -1.57
CA THR A 177 -34.00 29.21 -3.03
C THR A 177 -33.06 28.17 -3.63
N LEU A 178 -33.22 27.87 -4.92
CA LEU A 178 -32.31 26.95 -5.62
C LEU A 178 -30.88 27.50 -5.67
N GLU A 179 -30.72 28.83 -5.77
CA GLU A 179 -29.41 29.49 -5.70
C GLU A 179 -28.73 29.20 -4.35
N ASP A 180 -29.45 29.35 -3.24
CA ASP A 180 -28.93 29.01 -1.91
C ASP A 180 -28.49 27.54 -1.82
N PHE A 181 -29.27 26.62 -2.41
CA PHE A 181 -28.91 25.20 -2.45
C PHE A 181 -27.63 24.97 -3.24
N VAL A 182 -27.51 25.55 -4.45
CA VAL A 182 -26.34 25.36 -5.32
C VAL A 182 -25.08 25.96 -4.71
N GLU A 183 -25.15 27.15 -4.12
CA GLU A 183 -24.00 27.78 -3.45
C GLU A 183 -23.47 26.95 -2.28
N ASN A 184 -24.33 26.14 -1.66
CA ASN A 184 -24.00 25.29 -0.51
C ASN A 184 -23.98 23.80 -0.85
N PHE A 185 -24.03 23.44 -2.14
CA PHE A 185 -24.05 22.06 -2.57
C PHE A 185 -22.64 21.47 -2.51
N ASP A 186 -22.45 20.50 -1.61
CA ASP A 186 -21.23 19.72 -1.51
C ASP A 186 -21.50 18.26 -1.89
N TYR A 187 -20.54 17.64 -2.56
CA TYR A 187 -20.58 16.22 -2.89
C TYR A 187 -19.19 15.61 -2.72
N SER A 188 -19.16 14.38 -2.21
CA SER A 188 -17.95 13.59 -2.11
C SER A 188 -18.05 12.36 -3.01
N VAL A 189 -16.92 11.99 -3.61
CA VAL A 189 -16.79 10.75 -4.38
C VAL A 189 -15.85 9.84 -3.60
N ILE A 190 -16.33 8.64 -3.27
CA ILE A 190 -15.55 7.61 -2.61
C ILE A 190 -15.44 6.43 -3.58
N SER A 191 -14.21 5.99 -3.84
CA SER A 191 -13.96 4.73 -4.55
C SER A 191 -13.82 3.60 -3.54
N ASN A 192 -14.65 2.57 -3.68
CA ASN A 192 -14.47 1.31 -2.94
C ASN A 192 -13.67 0.29 -3.76
N THR A 193 -13.14 0.68 -4.93
CA THR A 193 -12.35 -0.22 -5.78
C THR A 193 -10.89 -0.19 -5.33
N PRO A 194 -10.30 -1.34 -4.94
CA PRO A 194 -8.89 -1.41 -4.58
C PRO A 194 -8.00 -0.87 -5.70
N GLY A 195 -7.01 -0.05 -5.32
CA GLY A 195 -6.08 0.57 -6.27
C GLY A 195 -6.63 1.78 -7.04
N VAL A 196 -7.87 2.21 -6.80
CA VAL A 196 -8.46 3.41 -7.41
C VAL A 196 -8.63 4.48 -6.35
N ARG A 197 -7.90 5.60 -6.51
CA ARG A 197 -8.01 6.79 -5.66
C ARG A 197 -8.70 7.93 -6.40
N VAL A 198 -9.62 8.60 -5.71
CA VAL A 198 -10.14 9.91 -6.12
C VAL A 198 -9.14 10.97 -5.67
N ARG A 199 -8.55 11.71 -6.62
CA ARG A 199 -7.56 12.76 -6.30
C ARG A 199 -8.18 14.14 -6.15
N MET A 200 -9.19 14.42 -6.97
CA MET A 200 -9.89 15.68 -6.99
C MET A 200 -11.31 15.43 -7.51
N THR A 201 -12.25 16.20 -7.00
CA THR A 201 -13.60 16.35 -7.53
C THR A 201 -13.79 17.82 -7.87
N GLU A 202 -14.32 18.09 -9.05
CA GLU A 202 -14.73 19.43 -9.46
C GLU A 202 -16.15 19.38 -10.02
N LEU A 203 -16.96 20.37 -9.64
CA LEU A 203 -18.21 20.63 -10.34
C LEU A 203 -17.84 21.26 -11.68
N VAL A 204 -18.06 20.52 -12.76
CA VAL A 204 -17.93 21.05 -14.11
C VAL A 204 -19.28 21.63 -14.49
N ASP A 205 -19.36 22.95 -14.63
CA ASP A 205 -20.56 23.61 -15.15
C ASP A 205 -20.93 23.02 -16.52
N ALA A 206 -22.18 22.59 -16.66
CA ALA A 206 -22.73 22.07 -17.91
C ALA A 206 -23.26 23.19 -18.81
#